data_AF-A0A933QXI1-F1
#
_entry.id   AF-A0A933QXI1-F1
#
_cell.length_a   1.000
_cell.length_b   1.000
_cell.length_c   1.000
_cell.angle_alpha   90.00
_cell.angle_beta   90.00
_cell.angle_gamma   90.00
#
_symmetry.space_group_name_H-M   'P 1'
#
loop_
_entity.id
_entity.type
_entity.pdbx_description
1 polymer ?
#
loop_
_entity_poly.entity_id
_entity_poly.type
_entity_poly.pdbx_seq_one_letter_code
_entity_poly.pdbx_strand_id
1 'polypeptide(L)'
;MASVIQFQSIGIVRNGILEAHRDTHWDEIESEISVDEKWRDALDGIAEFSHIWVIFHIDRVPAPTTLRIQPIKQADLPVVGIFSTRSPQRPNPIGIRAVELLAVRENILRVRGLDALDGTPVLDLKPYIARHDAIQDSRVAAWAKKNHQEVSKSKK
;
A
#
# COMPACT_ATOMS: atom_id res chain seq x y z
N MET A 1 -5.24 25.45 12.44
CA MET A 1 -4.18 24.73 13.18
C MET A 1 -4.29 23.25 12.88
N ALA A 2 -3.19 22.50 12.87
CA ALA A 2 -3.26 21.05 12.70
C ALA A 2 -3.71 20.40 14.02
N SER A 3 -4.68 19.50 13.96
CA SER A 3 -5.11 18.65 15.09
C SER A 3 -4.42 17.29 15.02
N VAL A 4 -4.01 16.75 16.16
CA VAL A 4 -3.55 15.36 16.26
C VAL A 4 -4.77 14.45 16.12
N ILE A 5 -4.65 13.44 15.26
CA ILE A 5 -5.66 12.39 15.06
C ILE A 5 -5.02 11.07 15.46
N GLN A 6 -5.73 10.27 16.27
CA GLN A 6 -5.28 8.95 16.69
C GLN A 6 -6.07 7.88 15.96
N PHE A 7 -5.38 6.86 15.48
CA PHE A 7 -5.98 5.69 14.85
C PHE A 7 -5.69 4.45 15.70
N GLN A 8 -6.63 3.52 15.72
CA GLN A 8 -6.44 2.17 16.22
C GLN A 8 -6.39 1.22 15.03
N SER A 9 -5.47 0.26 15.04
CA SER A 9 -5.47 -0.79 14.03
C SER A 9 -6.73 -1.64 14.17
N ILE A 10 -7.23 -2.13 13.04
CA ILE A 10 -8.35 -3.07 12.96
C ILE A 10 -7.89 -4.51 12.72
N GLY A 11 -6.60 -4.70 12.42
CA GLY A 11 -6.03 -6.00 12.11
C GLY A 11 -4.54 -5.90 11.78
N ILE A 12 -3.98 -7.02 11.30
CA ILE A 12 -2.56 -7.18 11.05
C ILE A 12 -2.31 -7.98 9.77
N VAL A 13 -1.26 -7.60 9.03
CA VAL A 13 -0.79 -8.33 7.85
C VAL A 13 0.03 -9.55 8.27
N ARG A 14 -0.16 -10.69 7.59
CA ARG A 14 0.59 -11.94 7.75
C ARG A 14 1.04 -12.46 6.39
N ASN A 15 2.34 -12.52 6.15
CA ASN A 15 2.93 -13.01 4.90
C ASN A 15 4.39 -13.52 5.03
N GLY A 16 4.99 -13.42 6.21
CA GLY A 16 6.38 -13.83 6.46
C GLY A 16 7.46 -12.91 5.85
N ILE A 17 7.08 -11.83 5.17
CA ILE A 17 8.03 -10.87 4.58
C ILE A 17 8.44 -9.84 5.63
N LEU A 18 9.61 -10.03 6.22
CA LEU A 18 10.10 -9.18 7.31
C LEU A 18 10.80 -7.90 6.83
N GLU A 19 11.39 -7.96 5.64
CA GLU A 19 12.12 -6.85 5.01
C GLU A 19 11.76 -6.74 3.53
N ALA A 20 11.76 -5.51 3.01
CA ALA A 20 11.52 -5.23 1.59
C ALA A 20 12.86 -5.03 0.88
N HIS A 21 13.07 -5.75 -0.21
CA HIS A 21 14.20 -5.57 -1.11
C HIS A 21 13.74 -4.90 -2.42
N ARG A 22 14.69 -4.39 -3.22
CA ARG A 22 14.39 -3.70 -4.48
C ARG A 22 13.71 -4.63 -5.49
N ASP A 23 14.00 -5.92 -5.40
CA ASP A 23 13.50 -7.02 -6.24
C ASP A 23 12.32 -7.77 -5.61
N THR A 24 11.73 -7.25 -4.52
CA THR A 24 10.49 -7.82 -3.98
C THR A 24 9.33 -7.59 -4.98
N HIS A 25 8.80 -8.68 -5.53
CA HIS A 25 7.71 -8.67 -6.51
C HIS A 25 6.36 -8.65 -5.79
N TRP A 26 6.01 -7.50 -5.21
CA TRP A 26 4.79 -7.34 -4.41
C TRP A 26 3.50 -7.79 -5.12
N ASP A 27 3.41 -7.59 -6.43
CA ASP A 27 2.24 -7.96 -7.24
C ASP A 27 1.94 -9.48 -7.24
N GLU A 28 2.95 -10.31 -6.93
CA GLU A 28 2.82 -11.77 -6.88
C GLU A 28 2.67 -12.30 -5.44
N ILE A 29 2.93 -11.45 -4.44
CA ILE A 29 2.89 -11.84 -3.03
C ILE A 29 1.43 -11.97 -2.59
N GLU A 30 1.12 -13.15 -2.04
CA GLU A 30 -0.11 -13.37 -1.30
C GLU A 30 0.10 -13.05 0.17
N SER A 31 -0.90 -12.43 0.79
CA SER A 31 -0.89 -12.06 2.20
C SER A 31 -2.24 -12.38 2.81
N GLU A 32 -2.24 -12.64 4.11
CA GLU A 32 -3.45 -12.66 4.91
C GLU A 32 -3.56 -11.35 5.69
N ILE A 33 -4.77 -10.81 5.75
CA ILE A 33 -5.14 -9.74 6.67
C ILE A 33 -6.01 -10.37 7.73
N SER A 34 -5.47 -10.49 8.94
CA SER A 34 -6.20 -10.96 10.11
C SER A 34 -6.82 -9.75 10.81
N VAL A 35 -8.13 -9.60 10.66
CA VAL A 35 -8.93 -8.54 11.28
C VAL A 35 -9.26 -8.95 12.72
N ASP A 36 -9.22 -8.01 13.66
CA ASP A 36 -9.56 -8.29 15.07
C ASP A 36 -11.01 -8.80 15.16
N GLU A 37 -11.25 -9.81 16.02
CA GLU A 37 -12.55 -10.49 16.11
C GLU A 37 -13.74 -9.53 16.35
N LYS A 38 -13.51 -8.44 17.10
CA LYS A 38 -14.54 -7.42 17.36
C LYS A 38 -15.06 -6.71 16.10
N TRP A 39 -14.32 -6.77 14.99
CA TRP A 39 -14.68 -6.20 13.69
C TRP A 39 -15.12 -7.25 12.68
N ARG A 40 -15.19 -8.54 13.05
CA ARG A 40 -15.54 -9.63 12.12
C ARG A 40 -16.84 -9.37 11.37
N ASP A 41 -17.89 -8.94 12.06
CA ASP A 41 -19.20 -8.67 11.45
C ASP A 41 -19.16 -7.52 10.44
N ALA A 42 -18.16 -6.61 10.53
CA ALA A 42 -17.98 -5.53 9.57
C ALA A 42 -17.43 -6.01 8.20
N LEU A 43 -17.05 -7.29 8.09
CA LEU A 43 -16.64 -7.92 6.84
C LEU A 43 -17.80 -8.48 6.02
N ASP A 44 -19.04 -8.44 6.53
CA ASP A 44 -20.20 -8.92 5.79
C ASP A 44 -20.31 -8.27 4.40
N GLY A 45 -20.57 -9.09 3.38
CA GLY A 45 -20.62 -8.67 1.97
C GLY A 45 -19.28 -8.38 1.28
N ILE A 46 -18.14 -8.33 1.99
CA ILE A 46 -16.85 -7.97 1.36
C ILE A 46 -16.39 -8.99 0.31
N ALA A 47 -16.80 -10.26 0.46
CA ALA A 47 -16.48 -11.34 -0.48
C ALA A 47 -17.15 -11.18 -1.86
N GLU A 48 -18.12 -10.28 -2.01
CA GLU A 48 -18.76 -9.96 -3.30
C GLU A 48 -17.86 -9.09 -4.20
N PHE A 49 -16.77 -8.54 -3.66
CA PHE A 49 -15.82 -7.71 -4.42
C PHE A 49 -14.59 -8.52 -4.82
N SER A 50 -14.13 -8.35 -6.06
CA SER A 50 -12.87 -8.95 -6.53
C SER A 50 -11.63 -8.23 -6.00
N HIS A 51 -11.76 -6.96 -5.63
CA HIS A 51 -10.66 -6.11 -5.18
C HIS A 51 -11.11 -5.22 -4.02
N ILE A 52 -10.15 -4.92 -3.15
CA ILE A 52 -10.35 -4.02 -2.01
C ILE A 52 -9.18 -3.04 -1.89
N TRP A 53 -9.45 -1.86 -1.34
CA TRP A 53 -8.43 -0.98 -0.80
C TRP A 53 -8.03 -1.45 0.59
N VAL A 54 -6.73 -1.57 0.80
CA VAL A 54 -6.12 -1.78 2.12
C VAL A 54 -5.39 -0.50 2.49
N ILE A 55 -5.78 0.09 3.63
CA ILE A 55 -5.10 1.24 4.22
C ILE A 55 -4.36 0.74 5.46
N PHE A 56 -3.06 0.97 5.52
CA PHE A 56 -2.20 0.40 6.54
C PHE A 56 -1.17 1.41 7.05
N HIS A 57 -0.66 1.18 8.26
CA HIS A 57 0.35 2.03 8.87
C HIS A 57 1.75 1.48 8.62
N ILE A 58 2.62 2.25 7.98
CA ILE A 58 4.01 1.87 7.77
C ILE A 58 4.77 2.23 9.04
N ASP A 59 4.80 1.29 9.98
CA ASP A 59 5.23 1.46 11.37
C ASP A 59 6.76 1.40 11.57
N ARG A 60 7.50 0.96 10.54
CA ARG A 60 8.96 0.73 10.60
C ARG A 60 9.79 1.79 9.88
N VAL A 61 9.21 2.96 9.62
CA VAL A 61 9.93 4.08 8.99
C VAL A 61 10.02 5.29 9.92
N PRO A 62 11.19 5.93 10.02
CA PRO A 62 11.34 7.13 10.82
C PRO A 62 10.59 8.30 10.18
N ALA A 63 10.31 9.32 11.00
CA ALA A 63 9.81 10.59 10.53
C ALA A 63 10.73 11.18 9.43
N PRO A 64 10.18 11.91 8.46
CA PRO A 64 10.97 12.48 7.37
C PRO A 64 12.00 13.47 7.91
N THR A 65 13.27 13.25 7.58
CA THR A 65 14.37 14.18 7.90
C THR A 65 14.54 15.30 6.88
N THR A 66 13.91 15.15 5.70
CA THR A 66 13.87 16.14 4.62
C THR A 66 12.49 16.17 3.98
N LEU A 67 12.09 17.34 3.48
CA LEU A 67 10.83 17.52 2.73
C LEU A 67 10.99 17.22 1.23
N ARG A 68 12.22 17.03 0.75
CA ARG A 68 12.54 16.76 -0.65
C ARG A 68 13.45 15.54 -0.76
N ILE A 69 13.16 14.67 -1.71
CA ILE A 69 13.89 13.43 -1.93
C ILE A 69 14.17 13.21 -3.42
N GLN A 70 15.20 12.44 -3.72
CA GLN A 70 15.38 11.83 -5.02
C GLN A 70 14.64 10.49 -5.04
N PRO A 71 13.59 10.31 -5.87
CA PRO A 71 12.83 9.06 -5.91
C PRO A 71 13.74 7.86 -6.21
N ILE A 72 13.64 6.79 -5.42
CA ILE A 72 14.38 5.51 -5.62
C ILE A 72 15.93 5.69 -5.60
N LYS A 73 16.44 6.89 -5.23
CA LYS A 73 17.86 7.28 -5.30
C LYS A 73 18.51 7.03 -6.68
N GLN A 74 17.74 7.11 -7.76
CA GLN A 74 18.29 7.03 -9.12
C GLN A 74 18.78 8.41 -9.53
N ALA A 75 20.08 8.53 -9.85
CA ALA A 75 20.79 9.80 -10.06
C ALA A 75 20.12 10.69 -11.13
N ASP A 76 19.44 10.06 -12.10
CA ASP A 76 18.85 10.70 -13.28
C ASP A 76 17.46 11.28 -13.00
N LEU A 77 16.93 11.06 -11.79
CA LEU A 77 15.62 11.56 -11.36
C LEU A 77 15.74 12.90 -10.62
N PRO A 78 14.78 13.83 -10.83
CA PRO A 78 14.80 15.12 -10.17
C PRO A 78 14.53 14.99 -8.67
N VAL A 79 15.11 15.92 -7.89
CA VAL A 79 14.78 16.08 -6.47
C VAL A 79 13.42 16.78 -6.34
N VAL A 80 12.43 16.04 -5.85
CA VAL A 80 11.02 16.48 -5.73
C VAL A 80 10.55 16.46 -4.27
N GLY A 81 9.43 17.12 -3.96
CA GLY A 81 8.84 17.07 -2.63
C GLY A 81 8.31 15.68 -2.28
N ILE A 82 8.34 15.28 -1.00
CA ILE A 82 7.87 13.95 -0.55
C ILE A 82 6.44 13.64 -0.99
N PHE A 83 5.57 14.65 -1.05
CA PHE A 83 4.18 14.51 -1.48
C PHE A 83 4.01 14.25 -2.98
N SER A 84 5.02 14.52 -3.79
CA SER A 84 5.05 14.14 -5.21
C SER A 84 5.48 12.68 -5.42
N THR A 85 5.73 11.93 -4.34
CA THR A 85 6.21 10.54 -4.36
C THR A 85 5.34 9.62 -3.51
N ARG A 86 5.61 8.32 -3.62
CA ARG A 86 5.06 7.25 -2.79
C ARG A 86 6.04 6.75 -1.72
N SER A 87 7.08 7.54 -1.39
CA SER A 87 8.03 7.18 -0.33
C SER A 87 7.31 6.94 1.00
N PRO A 88 7.70 5.92 1.78
CA PRO A 88 7.08 5.65 3.08
C PRO A 88 7.45 6.67 4.16
N GLN A 89 8.61 7.35 4.04
CA GLN A 89 9.03 8.42 4.95
C GLN A 89 8.19 9.68 4.71
N ARG A 90 7.10 9.84 5.47
CA ARG A 90 6.10 10.91 5.34
C ARG A 90 5.67 11.40 6.72
N PRO A 91 5.05 12.59 6.84
CA PRO A 91 4.54 13.08 8.12
C PRO A 91 3.56 12.11 8.79
N ASN A 92 2.71 11.45 7.99
CA ASN A 92 1.87 10.34 8.40
C ASN A 92 2.19 9.15 7.48
N PRO A 93 2.91 8.12 7.95
CA PRO A 93 3.33 7.00 7.12
C PRO A 93 2.14 6.04 6.94
N ILE A 94 1.25 6.39 6.00
CA ILE A 94 0.06 5.64 5.63
C ILE A 94 0.29 5.04 4.25
N GLY A 95 0.22 3.72 4.17
CA GLY A 95 0.17 2.95 2.94
C GLY A 95 -1.28 2.82 2.45
N ILE A 96 -1.43 2.73 1.13
CA ILE A 96 -2.71 2.46 0.49
C ILE A 96 -2.46 1.63 -0.76
N ARG A 97 -3.13 0.48 -0.87
CA ARG A 97 -2.98 -0.43 -2.01
C ARG A 97 -4.33 -1.02 -2.39
N ALA A 98 -4.63 -1.04 -3.69
CA ALA A 98 -5.71 -1.84 -4.23
C ALA A 98 -5.15 -3.25 -4.48
N VAL A 99 -5.78 -4.26 -3.91
CA VAL A 99 -5.31 -5.66 -3.95
C VAL A 99 -6.44 -6.56 -4.44
N GLU A 100 -6.05 -7.67 -5.06
CA GLU A 100 -7.00 -8.74 -5.43
C GLU A 100 -7.43 -9.46 -4.14
N LEU A 101 -8.73 -9.65 -3.96
CA LEU A 101 -9.30 -10.43 -2.86
C LEU A 101 -9.50 -11.88 -3.34
N LEU A 102 -8.69 -12.79 -2.81
CA LEU A 102 -8.67 -14.20 -3.21
C LEU A 102 -9.68 -15.04 -2.45
N ALA A 103 -9.85 -14.77 -1.15
CA ALA A 103 -10.79 -15.49 -0.29
C ALA A 103 -11.05 -14.71 1.00
N VAL A 104 -12.22 -14.96 1.60
CA VAL A 104 -12.59 -14.50 2.94
C VAL A 104 -12.97 -15.73 3.76
N ARG A 105 -12.36 -15.88 4.95
CA ARG A 105 -12.69 -16.94 5.91
C ARG A 105 -12.72 -16.35 7.30
N GLU A 106 -13.91 -16.29 7.90
CA GLU A 106 -14.14 -15.65 9.20
C GLU A 106 -13.62 -14.20 9.20
N ASN A 107 -12.63 -13.89 10.04
CA ASN A 107 -11.97 -12.61 10.17
C ASN A 107 -10.66 -12.50 9.35
N ILE A 108 -10.40 -13.45 8.43
CA ILE A 108 -9.18 -13.52 7.62
C ILE A 108 -9.50 -13.27 6.14
N LEU A 109 -8.81 -12.31 5.54
CA LEU A 109 -8.88 -12.02 4.11
C LEU A 109 -7.56 -12.42 3.46
N ARG A 110 -7.60 -13.34 2.50
CA ARG A 110 -6.43 -13.68 1.67
C ARG A 110 -6.44 -12.77 0.46
N VAL A 111 -5.35 -12.04 0.25
CA VAL A 111 -5.20 -11.03 -0.81
C VAL A 111 -3.92 -11.24 -1.59
N ARG A 112 -3.84 -10.68 -2.80
CA ARG A 112 -2.62 -10.66 -3.62
C ARG A 112 -2.27 -9.24 -4.03
N GLY A 113 -0.98 -8.91 -4.03
CA GLY A 113 -0.48 -7.61 -4.48
C GLY A 113 -0.29 -6.57 -3.37
N LEU A 114 -0.39 -6.97 -2.09
CA LEU A 114 -0.24 -6.08 -0.95
C LEU A 114 1.24 -5.77 -0.69
N ASP A 115 1.62 -4.49 -0.75
CA ASP A 115 2.98 -4.01 -0.53
C ASP A 115 3.26 -3.65 0.95
N ALA A 116 2.95 -4.59 1.86
CA ALA A 116 3.12 -4.44 3.31
C ALA A 116 3.92 -5.61 3.91
N LEU A 117 4.72 -5.31 4.94
CA LEU A 117 5.54 -6.31 5.63
C LEU A 117 4.66 -7.16 6.57
N ASP A 118 5.16 -8.33 6.93
CA ASP A 118 4.56 -9.15 7.98
C ASP A 118 4.51 -8.35 9.28
N GLY A 119 3.36 -8.36 9.94
CA GLY A 119 3.10 -7.63 11.16
C GLY A 119 2.69 -6.17 10.96
N THR A 120 2.60 -5.67 9.72
CA THR A 120 2.13 -4.31 9.45
C THR A 120 0.68 -4.11 9.94
N PRO A 121 0.40 -3.05 10.74
CA PRO A 121 -0.97 -2.76 11.20
C PRO A 121 -1.87 -2.28 10.07
N VAL A 122 -3.08 -2.86 9.98
CA VAL A 122 -4.13 -2.42 9.06
C VAL A 122 -5.02 -1.40 9.76
N LEU A 123 -5.30 -0.29 9.10
CA LEU A 123 -6.13 0.81 9.60
C LEU A 123 -7.56 0.74 9.08
N ASP A 124 -7.76 0.35 7.82
CA ASP A 124 -9.08 0.37 7.19
C ASP A 124 -9.11 -0.50 5.93
N LEU A 125 -10.31 -0.95 5.56
CA LEU A 125 -10.62 -1.74 4.36
C LEU A 125 -11.81 -1.12 3.63
N LYS A 126 -11.74 -1.02 2.30
CA LYS A 126 -12.86 -0.53 1.47
C LYS A 126 -13.02 -1.36 0.21
N PRO A 127 -14.24 -1.56 -0.31
CA PRO A 127 -14.39 -2.14 -1.64
C PRO A 127 -13.71 -1.26 -2.68
N TYR A 128 -13.02 -1.88 -3.64
CA TYR A 128 -12.56 -1.19 -4.83
C TYR A 128 -13.71 -1.15 -5.84
N ILE A 129 -14.18 0.04 -6.19
CA ILE A 129 -15.27 0.23 -7.15
C ILE A 129 -14.72 1.02 -8.33
N ALA A 130 -14.49 0.33 -9.46
CA ALA A 130 -13.85 0.92 -10.64
C ALA A 130 -14.51 2.23 -11.10
N ARG A 131 -15.85 2.33 -11.01
CA ARG A 131 -16.59 3.56 -11.35
C ARG A 131 -16.15 4.79 -10.54
N HIS A 132 -15.70 4.57 -9.30
CA HIS A 132 -15.28 5.61 -8.36
C HIS A 132 -13.77 5.78 -8.31
N ASP A 133 -13.04 4.67 -8.45
CA ASP A 133 -11.60 4.63 -8.18
C ASP A 133 -10.73 4.68 -9.44
N ALA A 134 -11.23 4.23 -10.59
CA ALA A 134 -10.46 4.20 -11.82
C ALA A 134 -10.55 5.56 -12.55
N ILE A 135 -9.45 6.31 -12.55
CA ILE A 135 -9.32 7.55 -13.32
C ILE A 135 -8.61 7.22 -14.64
N GLN A 136 -9.41 7.09 -15.71
CA GLN A 136 -8.90 6.97 -17.07
C GLN A 136 -8.13 8.25 -17.46
N ASP A 137 -7.08 8.10 -18.26
CA ASP A 137 -6.26 9.20 -18.80
C ASP A 137 -5.64 10.14 -17.75
N SER A 138 -5.37 9.63 -16.53
CA SER A 138 -4.71 10.42 -15.50
C SER A 138 -3.32 10.91 -15.94
N ARG A 139 -3.02 12.17 -15.64
CA ARG A 139 -1.73 12.79 -15.96
C ARG A 139 -0.65 12.39 -14.94
N VAL A 140 0.34 11.63 -15.40
CA VAL A 140 1.54 11.28 -14.62
C VAL A 140 2.74 12.15 -15.03
N ALA A 141 3.55 12.59 -14.06
CA ALA A 141 4.76 13.36 -14.33
C ALA A 141 5.75 12.59 -15.22
N ALA A 142 6.42 13.26 -16.16
CA ALA A 142 7.30 12.61 -17.14
C ALA A 142 8.43 11.80 -16.50
N TRP A 143 9.03 12.30 -15.41
CA TRP A 143 10.08 11.60 -14.67
C TRP A 143 9.58 10.34 -13.95
N ALA A 144 8.30 10.29 -13.54
CA ALA A 144 7.73 9.11 -12.90
C ALA A 144 7.38 8.01 -13.92
N LYS A 145 7.05 8.38 -15.16
CA LYS A 145 6.79 7.42 -16.25
C LYS A 145 8.03 6.61 -16.64
N LYS A 146 9.21 7.23 -16.61
CA LYS A 146 10.49 6.56 -16.96
C LYS A 146 10.77 5.34 -16.07
N ASN A 147 10.40 5.40 -14.80
CA ASN A 147 10.65 4.35 -13.81
C ASN A 147 9.89 3.04 -14.10
N HIS A 148 8.71 3.10 -14.73
CA HIS A 148 7.94 1.91 -15.09
C HIS A 148 8.48 1.19 -16.34
N GLN A 149 9.18 1.90 -17.22
CA GLN A 149 9.69 1.33 -18.48
C GLN A 149 11.05 0.63 -18.32
N GLU A 150 11.84 0.95 -17.30
CA GLU A 150 13.14 0.30 -17.07
C GLU A 150 13.02 -1.03 -16.31
N VAL A 151 12.09 -1.13 -15.35
CA VAL A 151 11.78 -2.41 -14.67
C VAL A 151 11.27 -3.46 -15.67
N SER A 152 10.57 -3.05 -16.73
CA SER A 152 10.14 -3.97 -17.80
C SER A 152 11.23 -4.29 -18.82
N LYS A 153 12.29 -3.47 -18.94
CA LYS A 153 13.37 -3.65 -19.93
C LYS A 153 14.54 -4.49 -19.43
N SER A 154 14.64 -4.73 -18.12
CA SER A 154 15.54 -5.75 -17.57
C SER A 154 15.00 -7.19 -17.76
N LYS A 155 13.85 -7.35 -18.45
CA LYS A 155 13.26 -8.63 -18.89
C LYS A 155 13.72 -9.03 -20.30
N LYS A 156 15.03 -9.03 -20.56
CA LYS A 156 15.61 -9.71 -21.73
C LYS A 156 16.83 -10.51 -21.32
#